data_AF-A0A967TF20-F1
#
_entry.id   AF-A0A967TF20-F1
#
_cell.length_a   1.000
_cell.length_b   1.000
_cell.length_c   1.000
_cell.angle_alpha   90.00
_cell.angle_beta   90.00
_cell.angle_gamma   90.00
#
_symmetry.space_group_name_H-M   'P 1'
#
loop_
_entity.id
_entity.type
_entity.pdbx_description
1 polymer ?
#
loop_
_entity_poly.entity_id
_entity_poly.type
_entity_poly.pdbx_seq_one_letter_code
_entity_poly.pdbx_strand_id
1 'polypeptide(L)'
;ANEATELTTTKEIKFAGKSLDAGTYALFTIPREDDEWTIILNNELGQWGAFEYDSTHDVLRIDVPSQSTEKVTEAFTIRFSEIKEDSTNIIMEWDQVEINIP
;
A
#
# COMPACT_ATOMS: atom_id res chain seq x y z
N ALA A 1 12.78 -10.65 -9.86
CA ALA A 1 11.34 -10.36 -9.98
C ALA A 1 10.61 -11.44 -9.22
N ASN A 2 9.57 -11.10 -8.47
CA ASN A 2 8.80 -11.90 -7.51
C ASN A 2 9.05 -11.59 -6.02
N GLU A 3 9.99 -10.70 -5.69
CA GLU A 3 10.08 -10.15 -4.33
C GLU A 3 8.87 -9.25 -4.07
N ALA A 4 8.43 -9.19 -2.82
CA ALA A 4 7.37 -8.29 -2.40
C ALA A 4 7.73 -6.84 -2.74
N THR A 5 6.72 -6.05 -3.13
CA THR A 5 6.91 -4.61 -3.36
C THR A 5 7.36 -3.95 -2.07
N GLU A 6 8.39 -3.12 -2.14
CA GLU A 6 8.91 -2.39 -0.98
C GLU A 6 8.57 -0.90 -1.05
N LEU A 7 8.17 -0.33 0.10
CA LEU A 7 7.99 1.10 0.30
C LEU A 7 9.08 1.61 1.23
N THR A 8 9.85 2.60 0.77
CA THR A 8 10.88 3.24 1.59
C THR A 8 10.50 4.68 1.94
N THR A 9 10.57 5.01 3.22
CA THR A 9 10.40 6.35 3.78
C THR A 9 11.71 6.84 4.39
N THR A 10 12.13 8.06 4.07
CA THR A 10 13.43 8.60 4.53
C THR A 10 13.34 9.41 5.82
N LYS A 11 12.12 9.66 6.29
CA LYS A 11 11.77 10.36 7.53
C LYS A 11 10.48 9.76 8.09
N GLU A 12 10.18 10.03 9.35
CA GLU A 12 8.86 9.73 9.90
C GLU A 12 7.78 10.45 9.07
N ILE A 13 6.74 9.73 8.68
CA ILE A 13 5.59 10.26 7.93
C ILE A 13 4.28 9.91 8.62
N LYS A 14 3.20 10.55 8.17
CA LYS A 14 1.85 10.03 8.38
C LYS A 14 1.47 9.19 7.16
N PHE A 15 1.01 7.97 7.40
CA PHE A 15 0.50 7.06 6.39
C PHE A 15 -0.95 6.72 6.75
N ALA A 16 -1.92 7.19 5.94
CA ALA A 16 -3.34 7.16 6.25
C ALA A 16 -3.68 7.64 7.68
N GLY A 17 -3.01 8.71 8.13
CA GLY A 17 -3.22 9.30 9.46
C GLY A 17 -2.51 8.59 10.64
N LYS A 18 -1.77 7.50 10.41
CA LYS A 18 -0.94 6.83 11.42
C LYS A 18 0.53 7.24 11.30
N SER A 19 1.25 7.41 12.42
CA SER A 19 2.72 7.61 12.32
C SER A 19 3.37 6.34 11.79
N LEU A 20 4.32 6.52 10.89
CA LEU A 20 5.20 5.49 10.39
C LEU A 20 6.62 6.04 10.44
N ASP A 21 7.51 5.34 11.12
CA ASP A 21 8.92 5.73 11.21
C ASP A 21 9.61 5.67 9.84
N ALA A 22 10.80 6.27 9.76
CA ALA A 22 11.65 6.11 8.59
C ALA A 22 12.10 4.65 8.47
N GLY A 23 11.98 4.06 7.29
CA GLY A 23 12.39 2.69 7.06
C GLY A 23 12.00 2.17 5.68
N THR A 24 12.34 0.91 5.43
CA THR A 24 11.88 0.15 4.27
C THR A 24 10.95 -0.94 4.77
N TYR A 25 9.80 -1.09 4.12
CA TYR A 25 8.75 -2.03 4.51
C TYR A 25 8.26 -2.79 3.28
N ALA A 26 7.99 -4.08 3.44
CA ALA A 26 7.25 -4.85 2.45
C ALA A 26 5.77 -4.42 2.49
N LEU A 27 5.20 -4.17 1.30
CA LEU A 27 3.82 -3.75 1.10
C LEU A 27 2.96 -4.96 0.72
N PHE A 28 1.95 -5.23 1.55
CA PHE A 28 0.92 -6.23 1.28
C PHE A 28 -0.46 -5.59 1.25
N THR A 29 -1.35 -6.18 0.46
CA THR A 29 -2.74 -5.74 0.34
C THR A 29 -3.69 -6.92 0.41
N ILE A 30 -4.84 -6.72 1.05
CA ILE A 30 -5.95 -7.68 1.09
C ILE A 30 -7.19 -6.95 0.56
N PRO A 31 -7.56 -7.13 -0.71
CA PRO A 31 -8.83 -6.66 -1.25
C PRO A 31 -10.00 -7.35 -0.53
N ARG A 32 -11.05 -6.60 -0.22
CA ARG A 32 -12.28 -7.14 0.38
C ARG A 32 -13.51 -6.78 -0.46
N GLU A 33 -14.59 -7.54 -0.28
CA GLU A 33 -15.85 -7.35 -1.03
C GLU A 33 -16.65 -6.14 -0.55
N ASP A 34 -16.35 -5.58 0.63
CA ASP A 34 -17.07 -4.48 1.27
C ASP A 34 -16.48 -3.10 0.97
N ASP A 35 -15.96 -2.93 -0.25
CA ASP A 35 -15.33 -1.70 -0.74
C ASP A 35 -14.19 -1.18 0.16
N GLU A 36 -13.49 -2.08 0.85
CA GLU A 36 -12.31 -1.77 1.67
C GLU A 36 -11.11 -2.63 1.25
N TRP A 37 -9.91 -2.06 1.33
CA TRP A 37 -8.67 -2.79 1.18
C TRP A 37 -7.88 -2.68 2.48
N THR A 38 -7.44 -3.82 3.01
CA THR A 38 -6.47 -3.79 4.10
C THR A 38 -5.08 -3.60 3.51
N ILE A 39 -4.38 -2.56 3.95
CA ILE A 39 -3.00 -2.24 3.59
C ILE A 39 -2.10 -2.58 4.77
N ILE A 40 -1.02 -3.29 4.48
CA ILE A 40 -0.10 -3.79 5.47
C ILE A 40 1.32 -3.37 5.10
N LEU A 41 2.03 -2.79 6.06
CA LEU A 41 3.47 -2.57 6.00
C LEU A 41 4.15 -3.52 6.97
N ASN A 42 5.00 -4.37 6.45
CA ASN A 42 5.68 -5.43 7.18
C ASN A 42 7.20 -5.18 7.18
N ASN A 43 7.89 -5.44 8.30
CA ASN A 43 9.32 -5.15 8.43
C ASN A 43 10.25 -6.28 7.96
N GLU A 44 9.71 -7.42 7.53
CA GLU A 44 10.47 -8.49 6.89
C GLU A 44 10.57 -8.21 5.39
N LEU A 45 11.79 -8.10 4.87
CA LEU A 45 12.08 -7.70 3.49
C LEU A 45 12.52 -8.89 2.62
N GLY A 46 12.48 -8.73 1.30
CA GLY A 46 12.92 -9.76 0.35
C GLY A 46 12.03 -11.01 0.30
N GLN A 47 10.84 -10.96 0.89
CA GLN A 47 9.87 -12.06 0.88
C GLN A 47 9.43 -12.39 -0.55
N TRP A 48 9.24 -13.68 -0.83
CA TRP A 48 8.75 -14.11 -2.14
C TRP A 48 7.22 -13.98 -2.23
N GLY A 49 6.75 -12.84 -2.75
CA GLY A 49 5.32 -12.49 -2.73
C GLY A 49 4.75 -12.55 -1.32
N ALA A 50 3.52 -13.06 -1.17
CA ALA A 50 2.84 -13.23 0.12
C ALA A 50 2.94 -14.65 0.70
N PHE A 51 3.79 -15.53 0.12
CA PHE A 51 3.89 -16.92 0.56
C PHE A 51 4.58 -17.08 1.91
N GLU A 52 5.46 -16.14 2.26
CA GLU A 52 6.22 -16.10 3.51
C GLU A 52 5.66 -15.06 4.49
N TYR A 53 4.51 -14.47 4.18
CA TYR A 53 3.89 -13.44 5.02
C TYR A 53 3.61 -13.96 6.43
N ASP A 54 4.20 -13.28 7.42
CA ASP A 54 3.92 -13.46 8.84
C ASP A 54 3.46 -12.13 9.44
N SER A 55 2.23 -12.13 9.98
CA SER A 55 1.61 -10.95 10.58
C SER A 55 2.27 -10.47 11.87
N THR A 56 3.15 -11.27 12.48
CA THR A 56 3.94 -10.84 13.64
C THR A 56 4.98 -9.77 13.28
N HIS A 57 5.28 -9.62 11.99
CA HIS A 57 6.17 -8.60 11.43
C HIS A 57 5.43 -7.34 10.93
N ASP A 58 4.10 -7.28 11.09
CA ASP A 58 3.30 -6.12 10.68
C ASP A 58 3.61 -4.90 11.57
N VAL A 59 4.10 -3.84 10.93
CA VAL A 59 4.33 -2.53 11.56
C VAL A 59 3.08 -1.67 11.49
N LEU A 60 2.35 -1.77 10.39
CA LEU A 60 1.11 -1.04 10.19
C LEU A 60 0.11 -1.92 9.45
N ARG A 61 -1.14 -1.93 9.93
CA ARG A 61 -2.28 -2.57 9.26
C ARG A 61 -3.47 -1.63 9.35
N ILE A 62 -3.97 -1.19 8.20
CA ILE A 62 -5.04 -0.19 8.09
C ILE A 62 -6.03 -0.61 7.02
N ASP A 63 -7.30 -0.24 7.20
CA ASP A 63 -8.30 -0.37 6.16
C ASP A 63 -8.45 0.97 5.44
N VAL A 64 -8.45 0.91 4.10
CA VAL A 64 -8.57 2.07 3.21
C VAL A 64 -9.77 1.84 2.30
N PRO A 65 -10.72 2.79 2.20
CA PRO A 65 -11.85 2.66 1.29
C PRO A 65 -11.38 2.57 -0.16
N SER A 66 -11.93 1.61 -0.89
CA SER A 66 -11.81 1.51 -2.33
C SER A 66 -12.97 2.20 -3.04
N GLN A 67 -12.72 2.61 -4.27
CA GLN A 67 -13.65 3.33 -5.11
C GLN A 67 -13.75 2.64 -6.46
N SER A 68 -14.95 2.58 -7.00
CA SER A 68 -15.13 2.11 -8.37
C SER A 68 -14.72 3.19 -9.37
N THR A 69 -14.06 2.80 -10.45
CA THR A 69 -13.61 3.70 -11.52
C THR A 69 -14.29 3.36 -12.86
N GLU A 70 -14.52 4.38 -13.69
CA GLU A 70 -15.11 4.18 -15.03
C GLU A 70 -14.13 3.49 -15.99
N LYS A 71 -12.83 3.63 -15.75
CA LYS A 71 -11.76 3.12 -16.59
C LYS A 71 -11.23 1.80 -16.03
N VAL A 72 -11.20 0.78 -16.87
CA VAL A 72 -10.54 -0.50 -16.55
C VAL A 72 -9.01 -0.35 -16.61
N THR A 73 -8.34 -0.78 -15.54
CA THR A 73 -6.88 -0.86 -15.45
C THR A 73 -6.44 -2.32 -15.40
N GLU A 74 -6.02 -2.86 -16.56
CA GLU A 74 -5.69 -4.29 -16.70
C GLU A 74 -4.48 -4.72 -15.84
N ALA A 75 -3.44 -3.89 -15.81
CA ALA A 75 -2.22 -4.17 -15.05
C ALA A 75 -2.29 -3.48 -13.69
N PHE A 76 -2.11 -4.26 -12.62
CA PHE A 76 -2.03 -3.70 -11.27
C PHE A 76 -0.95 -2.61 -11.22
N THR A 77 -1.36 -1.40 -10.86
CA THR A 77 -0.54 -0.20 -10.95
C THR A 77 -0.47 0.46 -9.57
N ILE A 78 0.74 0.81 -9.15
CA ILE A 78 1.01 1.65 -7.98
C ILE A 78 1.69 2.93 -8.47
N ARG A 79 1.17 4.09 -8.08
CA ARG A 79 1.74 5.39 -8.47
C ARG A 79 1.57 6.45 -7.40
N PHE A 80 2.44 7.44 -7.43
CA PHE A 80 2.24 8.66 -6.64
C PHE A 80 1.33 9.63 -7.39
N SER A 81 0.47 10.34 -6.66
CA SER A 81 -0.36 11.43 -7.18
C SER A 81 -0.37 12.62 -6.21
N GLU A 82 -0.88 13.76 -6.69
CA GLU A 82 -0.99 15.00 -5.91
C GLU A 82 0.30 15.39 -5.17
N ILE A 83 1.45 15.25 -5.85
CA ILE A 83 2.76 15.53 -5.27
C ILE A 83 2.85 17.01 -4.89
N LYS A 84 2.98 17.27 -3.59
CA LYS A 84 3.21 18.58 -2.97
C LYS A 84 4.59 18.60 -2.29
N GLU A 85 4.94 19.72 -1.67
CA GLU A 85 6.24 19.88 -1.00
C GLU A 85 6.45 18.89 0.16
N ASP A 86 5.38 18.58 0.91
CA ASP A 86 5.43 17.79 2.14
C ASP A 86 4.49 16.57 2.16
N SER A 87 3.70 16.37 1.10
CA SER A 87 2.64 15.37 1.02
C SER A 87 2.47 14.84 -0.40
N THR A 88 1.99 13.61 -0.51
CA THR A 88 1.63 12.95 -1.76
C THR A 88 0.68 11.81 -1.43
N ASN A 89 -0.10 11.37 -2.41
CA ASN A 89 -0.95 10.20 -2.27
C ASN A 89 -0.32 9.01 -2.98
N ILE A 90 -0.48 7.82 -2.44
CA ILE A 90 -0.24 6.56 -3.15
C ILE A 90 -1.58 6.08 -3.69
N ILE A 91 -1.64 5.90 -5.00
CA ILE A 91 -2.77 5.27 -5.67
C ILE A 91 -2.41 3.84 -6.05
N MET A 92 -3.30 2.91 -5.73
CA MET A 92 -3.25 1.55 -6.27
C MET A 92 -4.53 1.27 -7.03
N GLU A 93 -4.40 0.78 -8.27
CA GLU A 93 -5.51 0.61 -9.21
C GLU A 93 -5.39 -0.72 -9.97
N TRP A 94 -6.52 -1.43 -10.09
CA TRP A 94 -6.67 -2.65 -10.89
C TRP A 94 -8.14 -2.91 -11.20
N ASP A 95 -8.41 -3.41 -12.40
CA ASP A 95 -9.75 -3.51 -12.97
C ASP A 95 -10.48 -2.16 -12.85
N GLN A 96 -11.71 -2.15 -12.33
CA GLN A 96 -12.49 -0.94 -12.07
C GLN A 96 -12.40 -0.49 -10.60
N VAL A 97 -11.28 -0.75 -9.93
CA VAL A 97 -11.07 -0.42 -8.51
C VAL A 97 -9.84 0.47 -8.34
N GLU A 98 -9.98 1.52 -7.53
CA GLU A 98 -8.90 2.39 -7.09
C GLU A 98 -8.95 2.57 -5.56
N ILE A 99 -7.79 2.59 -4.92
CA ILE A 99 -7.63 3.04 -3.53
C ILE A 99 -6.63 4.19 -3.48
N ASN A 100 -6.93 5.17 -2.62
CA ASN A 100 -6.11 6.36 -2.42
C ASN A 100 -5.64 6.43 -0.96
N ILE A 101 -4.32 6.36 -0.77
CA ILE A 101 -3.67 6.40 0.53
C ILE A 101 -2.94 7.74 0.67
N PRO A 102 -3.41 8.65 1.55
CA PRO A 102 -2.74 9.92 1.83
C PRO A 102 -1.61 9.80 2.88
#